data_AF-A0A3S5YKR7-F1
#
_entry.id   AF-A0A3S5YKR7-F1
#
_cell.length_a   1.000
_cell.length_b   1.000
_cell.length_c   1.000
_cell.angle_alpha   90.00
_cell.angle_beta   90.00
_cell.angle_gamma   90.00
#
_symmetry.space_group_name_H-M   'P 1'
#
loop_
_entity.id
_entity.type
_entity.pdbx_description
1 polymer ?
#
loop_
_entity_poly.entity_id
_entity_poly.type
_entity_poly.pdbx_seq_one_letter_code
_entity_poly.pdbx_strand_id
1 'polypeptide(L)'
;MASQNVPDVATMKASGYQLPASPLMIFTGLLALLLSSFGVYSICIAAITADICQIPEAHPEPKHRWLAATATGVFYLLAGLALLSTISGSLILGAYSRKRA
;
A
#
# COMPACT_ATOMS: atom_id res chain seq x y z
N MET A 1 -3.50 -14.83 1.40
CA MET A 1 -4.00 -13.58 0.77
C MET A 1 -5.51 -13.60 0.61
N ALA A 2 -6.12 -14.64 0.02
CA ALA A 2 -7.57 -14.69 -0.18
C ALA A 2 -8.40 -14.43 1.09
N SER A 3 -8.01 -14.99 2.24
CA SER A 3 -8.71 -14.76 3.51
C SER A 3 -8.66 -13.31 4.02
N GLN A 4 -7.63 -12.53 3.68
CA GLN A 4 -7.51 -11.11 4.06
C GLN A 4 -8.32 -10.24 3.10
N ASN A 5 -8.31 -10.57 1.80
CA ASN A 5 -8.97 -9.75 0.78
C ASN A 5 -10.50 -9.99 0.71
N VAL A 6 -11.01 -11.10 1.24
CA VAL A 6 -12.46 -11.39 1.28
C VAL A 6 -13.24 -10.41 2.16
N PRO A 7 -12.89 -10.19 3.45
CA PRO A 7 -13.55 -9.19 4.28
C PRO A 7 -13.36 -7.77 3.71
N ASP A 8 -12.18 -7.47 3.18
CA ASP A 8 -11.85 -6.19 2.52
C ASP A 8 -12.75 -5.85 1.33
N VAL A 9 -13.03 -6.83 0.47
CA VAL A 9 -13.96 -6.65 -0.65
C VAL A 9 -15.40 -6.55 -0.15
N ALA A 10 -15.75 -7.26 0.93
CA ALA A 10 -17.09 -7.22 1.50
C ALA A 10 -17.42 -5.85 2.12
N THR A 11 -16.48 -5.23 2.84
CA THR A 11 -16.68 -3.88 3.43
C THR A 11 -16.83 -2.82 2.34
N MET A 12 -15.97 -2.81 1.32
CA MET A 12 -16.09 -1.84 0.22
C MET A 12 -17.38 -2.02 -0.59
N LYS A 13 -17.88 -3.26 -0.74
CA LYS A 13 -19.21 -3.51 -1.32
C LYS A 13 -20.35 -2.97 -0.44
N ALA A 14 -20.24 -3.10 0.88
CA ALA A 14 -21.20 -2.53 1.83
C ALA A 14 -21.22 -0.98 1.78
N SER A 15 -20.07 -0.36 1.51
CA SER A 15 -19.93 1.09 1.27
C SER A 15 -20.42 1.53 -0.12
N GLY A 16 -20.99 0.63 -0.93
CA GLY A 16 -21.61 0.92 -2.22
C GLY A 16 -20.68 0.84 -3.43
N TYR A 17 -19.42 0.41 -3.25
CA TYR A 17 -18.45 0.30 -4.34
C TYR A 17 -18.38 -1.11 -4.92
N GLN A 18 -18.65 -1.22 -6.22
CA GLN A 18 -18.53 -2.48 -6.97
C GLN A 18 -17.08 -2.73 -7.36
N LEU A 19 -16.44 -3.69 -6.70
CA LEU A 19 -15.05 -4.06 -6.96
C LEU A 19 -14.92 -5.32 -7.83
N PRO A 20 -14.13 -5.28 -8.93
CA PRO A 20 -13.76 -6.46 -9.68
C PRO A 20 -12.68 -7.27 -8.94
N ALA A 21 -13.11 -8.11 -7.97
CA ALA A 21 -12.20 -8.82 -7.07
C ALA A 21 -11.18 -9.73 -7.76
N SER A 22 -11.58 -10.45 -8.83
CA SER A 22 -10.66 -11.34 -9.57
C SER A 22 -9.53 -10.56 -10.27
N PRO A 23 -9.80 -9.53 -11.08
CA PRO A 23 -8.75 -8.69 -11.65
C PRO A 23 -7.83 -8.04 -10.60
N LEU A 24 -8.40 -7.55 -9.49
CA LEU A 24 -7.62 -6.98 -8.39
C LEU A 24 -6.65 -8.00 -7.79
N MET A 25 -7.13 -9.21 -7.50
CA MET A 25 -6.30 -10.28 -6.93
C MET A 25 -5.17 -10.68 -7.87
N ILE A 26 -5.45 -10.82 -9.17
CA ILE A 26 -4.44 -11.13 -10.20
C ILE A 26 -3.39 -10.03 -10.23
N PHE A 27 -3.80 -8.76 -10.26
CA PHE A 27 -2.88 -7.62 -10.30
C PHE A 27 -1.98 -7.57 -9.06
N THR A 28 -2.54 -7.73 -7.85
CA THR A 28 -1.75 -7.76 -6.62
C THR A 28 -0.79 -8.95 -6.57
N GLY A 29 -1.21 -10.11 -7.10
CA GLY A 29 -0.36 -11.29 -7.18
C GLY A 29 0.81 -11.11 -8.15
N LEU A 30 0.55 -10.56 -9.33
CA LEU A 30 1.59 -10.22 -10.30
C LEU A 30 2.57 -9.18 -9.74
N LEU A 31 2.06 -8.15 -9.09
CA LEU A 31 2.90 -7.13 -8.48
C LEU A 31 3.78 -7.72 -7.36
N ALA A 32 3.23 -8.63 -6.54
CA ALA A 32 4.01 -9.33 -5.52
C ALA A 32 5.09 -10.23 -6.15
N LEU A 33 4.78 -10.94 -7.25
CA LEU A 33 5.77 -11.74 -7.97
C LEU A 33 6.91 -10.88 -8.53
N LEU A 34 6.58 -9.72 -9.13
CA LEU A 34 7.57 -8.78 -9.65
C LEU A 34 8.43 -8.16 -8.55
N LEU A 35 7.82 -7.79 -7.43
CA LEU A 35 8.50 -7.18 -6.30
C LEU A 35 9.14 -8.18 -5.33
N SER A 36 8.96 -9.48 -5.55
CA SER A 36 9.53 -10.56 -4.74
C SER A 36 11.05 -10.49 -4.67
N SER A 37 11.72 -10.18 -5.80
CA SER A 37 13.18 -9.96 -5.84
C SER A 37 13.65 -8.78 -4.97
N PHE A 38 12.75 -7.86 -4.62
CA PHE A 38 13.02 -6.73 -3.74
C PHE A 38 12.60 -7.01 -2.29
N GLY A 39 12.24 -8.25 -1.95
CA GLY A 39 11.82 -8.66 -0.61
C GLY A 39 10.32 -8.49 -0.32
N VAL A 40 9.52 -8.10 -1.31
CA VAL A 40 8.06 -7.99 -1.16
C VAL A 40 7.40 -9.34 -1.45
N TYR A 41 7.09 -10.09 -0.39
CA TYR A 41 6.53 -11.43 -0.51
C TYR A 41 4.99 -11.47 -0.59
N SER A 42 4.30 -10.36 -0.30
CA SER A 42 2.83 -10.29 -0.31
C SER A 42 2.33 -8.85 -0.49
N ILE A 43 1.26 -8.68 -1.26
CA ILE A 43 0.56 -7.40 -1.50
C ILE A 43 -0.95 -7.59 -1.38
N CYS A 44 -1.60 -6.93 -0.43
CA CYS A 44 -3.05 -7.03 -0.21
C CYS A 44 -3.79 -5.73 -0.58
N ILE A 45 -5.12 -5.80 -0.62
CA ILE A 45 -5.98 -4.65 -0.87
C ILE A 45 -6.05 -3.82 0.42
N ALA A 46 -5.80 -2.51 0.33
CA ALA A 46 -5.86 -1.63 1.50
C ALA A 46 -7.30 -1.17 1.79
N ALA A 47 -8.22 -2.08 2.09
CA ALA A 47 -9.64 -1.75 2.18
C ALA A 47 -10.00 -0.84 3.36
N ILE A 48 -9.35 -0.97 4.51
CA ILE A 48 -9.56 -0.05 5.65
C ILE A 48 -9.23 1.38 5.22
N THR A 49 -8.06 1.56 4.58
CA THR A 49 -7.64 2.86 4.05
C THR A 49 -8.61 3.37 3.00
N ALA A 50 -9.04 2.49 2.09
CA ALA A 50 -10.00 2.83 1.06
C ALA A 50 -11.34 3.27 1.66
N ASP A 51 -11.84 2.57 2.68
CA ASP A 51 -13.10 2.88 3.35
C ASP A 51 -13.03 4.25 4.06
N ILE A 52 -11.93 4.54 4.75
CA ILE A 52 -11.65 5.86 5.33
C ILE A 52 -11.65 6.95 4.25
N CYS A 53 -11.03 6.69 3.10
CA CYS A 53 -11.00 7.64 1.99
C CYS A 53 -12.36 7.82 1.29
N GLN A 54 -13.33 6.92 1.51
CA GLN A 54 -14.66 6.96 0.89
C GLN A 54 -15.70 7.70 1.74
N ILE A 55 -15.37 8.09 2.97
CA ILE A 55 -16.25 8.84 3.88
C ILE A 55 -16.58 10.22 3.27
N PRO A 56 -17.80 10.76 3.46
CA PRO A 56 -18.19 12.09 2.99
C PRO A 56 -17.26 13.23 3.41
N GLU A 57 -16.57 13.10 4.54
CA GLU A 57 -15.57 14.07 5.02
C GLU A 57 -14.32 14.16 4.14
N ALA A 58 -14.01 13.12 3.36
CA ALA A 58 -12.82 13.10 2.50
C ALA A 58 -12.97 14.01 1.26
N HIS A 59 -14.18 14.05 0.69
CA HIS A 59 -14.56 15.00 -0.35
C HIS A 59 -16.09 15.03 -0.48
N PRO A 60 -16.72 16.22 -0.60
CA PRO A 60 -18.17 16.35 -0.74
C PRO A 60 -18.70 15.61 -1.98
N GLU A 61 -17.99 15.69 -3.11
CA GLU A 61 -18.30 14.94 -4.32
C GLU A 61 -17.71 13.52 -4.30
N PRO A 62 -18.55 12.45 -4.37
CA PRO A 62 -18.08 11.06 -4.31
C PRO A 62 -17.07 10.68 -5.40
N LYS A 63 -17.20 11.28 -6.59
CA LYS A 63 -16.33 11.03 -7.75
C LYS A 63 -14.89 11.53 -7.57
N HIS A 64 -14.64 12.36 -6.55
CA HIS A 64 -13.32 12.94 -6.27
C HIS A 64 -12.65 12.33 -5.04
N ARG A 65 -13.33 11.43 -4.31
CA ARG A 65 -12.81 10.79 -3.09
C ARG A 65 -11.58 9.92 -3.32
N TRP A 66 -11.36 9.45 -4.57
CA TRP A 66 -10.14 8.73 -4.95
C TRP A 66 -8.86 9.56 -4.74
N LEU A 67 -8.95 10.89 -4.76
CA LEU A 67 -7.80 11.78 -4.51
C LEU A 67 -7.20 11.56 -3.12
N ALA A 68 -8.02 11.30 -2.10
CA ALA A 68 -7.56 11.00 -0.76
C ALA A 68 -6.78 9.67 -0.71
N ALA A 69 -7.26 8.65 -1.43
CA ALA A 69 -6.57 7.37 -1.55
C ALA A 69 -5.24 7.52 -2.31
N THR A 70 -5.21 8.30 -3.39
CA THR A 70 -3.99 8.59 -4.16
C THR A 70 -2.96 9.35 -3.32
N ALA A 71 -3.38 10.39 -2.59
CA ALA A 71 -2.49 11.13 -1.71
C ALA A 71 -1.87 10.21 -0.66
N THR A 72 -2.67 9.37 -0.02
CA THR A 72 -2.20 8.39 0.97
C THR A 72 -1.16 7.44 0.35
N GLY A 73 -1.42 6.91 -0.85
CA GLY A 73 -0.48 6.07 -1.59
C GLY A 73 0.85 6.77 -1.89
N VAL A 74 0.80 8.02 -2.34
CA VAL A 74 2.01 8.82 -2.61
C VAL A 74 2.82 9.05 -1.33
N PHE A 75 2.16 9.41 -0.22
CA PHE A 75 2.86 9.60 1.06
C PHE A 75 3.48 8.29 1.58
N TYR A 76 2.84 7.15 1.39
CA TYR A 76 3.41 5.85 1.78
C TYR A 76 4.65 5.49 0.95
N LEU A 77 4.64 5.79 -0.36
CA LEU A 77 5.82 5.61 -1.20
C LEU A 77 6.97 6.55 -0.79
N LEU A 78 6.67 7.82 -0.54
CA LEU A 78 7.67 8.79 -0.08
C LEU A 78 8.27 8.39 1.27
N ALA A 79 7.43 7.96 2.22
CA ALA A 79 7.88 7.47 3.52
C ALA A 79 8.75 6.21 3.36
N GLY A 80 8.36 5.28 2.48
CA GLY A 80 9.16 4.08 2.17
C GLY A 80 10.55 4.43 1.61
N LEU A 81 10.62 5.38 0.68
CA LEU A 81 11.89 5.85 0.12
C LEU A 81 12.77 6.56 1.16
N ALA A 82 12.18 7.41 2.00
CA ALA A 82 12.88 8.09 3.08
C ALA A 82 13.45 7.08 4.10
N LEU A 83 12.66 6.07 4.49
CA LEU A 83 13.12 5.01 5.39
C LEU A 83 14.24 4.18 4.76
N LEU A 84 14.11 3.79 3.49
CA LEU A 84 15.16 3.05 2.77
C LEU A 84 16.48 3.84 2.75
N SER A 85 16.42 5.14 2.50
CA SER A 85 17.61 6.01 2.49
C SER A 85 18.27 6.09 3.88
N THR A 86 17.46 6.15 4.94
CA THR A 86 17.94 6.22 6.34
C THR A 86 18.60 4.91 6.77
N ILE A 87 18.00 3.77 6.41
CA ILE A 87 18.54 2.43 6.72
C ILE A 87 19.85 2.22 5.95
N SER A 88 19.90 2.56 4.66
CA SER A 88 21.12 2.42 3.86
C SER A 88 22.26 3.29 4.42
N GLY A 89 21.97 4.55 4.76
CA GLY A 89 22.94 5.47 5.36
C GLY A 89 23.51 4.97 6.69
N SER A 90 22.65 4.46 7.58
CA SER A 90 23.09 3.89 8.86
C SER A 90 23.91 2.61 8.70
N LEU A 91 23.57 1.75 7.72
CA LEU A 91 24.34 0.56 7.39
C LEU A 91 25.74 0.91 6.87
N ILE A 92 25.85 1.92 6.00
CA ILE A 92 27.13 2.40 5.45
C ILE A 92 28.00 3.00 6.56
N LEU A 93 27.43 3.86 7.42
CA LEU A 93 28.16 4.43 8.56
C LEU A 93 28.64 3.33 9.52
N GLY A 94 27.78 2.35 9.81
CA GLY A 94 28.11 1.22 10.68
C GLY A 94 29.15 0.26 10.07
N ALA A 95 29.17 0.09 8.75
CA ALA A 95 30.23 -0.65 8.05
C ALA A 95 31.55 0.13 8.04
N TYR A 96 31.49 1.45 7.87
CA TYR A 96 32.65 2.33 7.93
C TYR A 96 33.28 2.38 9.33
N SER A 97 32.47 2.52 10.40
CA SER A 97 32.99 2.53 11.77
C SER A 97 33.64 1.20 12.16
N ARG A 98 33.06 0.06 11.72
CA ARG A 98 33.64 -1.27 11.95
C ARG A 98 34.96 -1.52 11.24
N LYS A 99 35.22 -0.87 10.09
CA LYS A 99 36.53 -0.95 9.43
C LYS A 99 37.60 -0.04 10.05
N ARG A 100 37.18 0.91 10.89
CA ARG A 100 38.05 1.91 11.51
C ARG A 100 38.46 1.54 12.95
N ALA A 101 37.78 0.56 13.55
CA ALA A 101 38.14 -0.07 14.83
C ALA A 101 39.01 -1.30 14.57
#